data_AF-A0A7K3GNE7-F1
#
_entry.id   AF-A0A7K3GNE7-F1
#
_cell.length_a   1.000
_cell.length_b   1.000
_cell.length_c   1.000
_cell.angle_alpha   90.00
_cell.angle_beta   90.00
_cell.angle_gamma   90.00
#
_symmetry.space_group_name_H-M   'P 1'
#
loop_
_entity.id
_entity.type
_entity.pdbx_description
1 polymer ?
#
loop_
_entity_poly.entity_id
_entity_poly.type
_entity_poly.pdbx_seq_one_letter_code
_entity_poly.pdbx_strand_id
1 'polypeptide(L)'
;MHAVTTKTTKAPPRGPSLLTLARLTTASAREPSRCPVPPGRETPLFWTSAALIGSLLLSAGRRTTSGLALDLPYRLLTREFGRGRVARFEDVDFPPALTHEPTRRFLRETGLPEDTFPLAADTDGMALPTLAEYYGTQSPDGPPAHLVRLGRLPDGADVVVDGATGAVSTWHPADPTPRPLTPDVSTLVFSLWLLHHAAAAETVEAVAGFEPT
;
A
#
# COMPACT_ATOMS: atom_id res chain seq x y z
N MET A 1 7.59 -32.20 54.12
CA MET A 1 7.23 -30.87 53.61
C MET A 1 8.12 -30.57 52.42
N HIS A 2 7.63 -30.61 51.18
CA HIS A 2 8.12 -29.80 50.05
C HIS A 2 7.06 -29.88 48.95
N ALA A 3 6.37 -28.76 48.71
CA ALA A 3 5.32 -28.63 47.72
C ALA A 3 5.94 -28.42 46.32
N VAL A 4 5.50 -29.22 45.36
CA VAL A 4 5.83 -29.05 43.94
C VAL A 4 4.79 -28.10 43.34
N THR A 5 5.20 -26.87 43.05
CA THR A 5 4.33 -25.86 42.43
C THR A 5 4.50 -25.91 40.92
N THR A 6 3.47 -26.34 40.21
CA THR A 6 3.37 -26.29 38.75
C THR A 6 3.28 -24.84 38.28
N LYS A 7 4.25 -24.38 37.49
CA LYS A 7 4.28 -23.03 36.92
C LYS A 7 3.53 -23.03 35.58
N THR A 8 2.28 -22.61 35.60
CA THR A 8 1.43 -22.42 34.40
C THR A 8 1.99 -21.27 33.55
N THR A 9 2.50 -21.59 32.35
CA THR A 9 2.86 -20.62 31.32
C THR A 9 1.61 -19.98 30.73
N LYS A 10 1.37 -18.71 31.09
CA LYS A 10 0.32 -17.84 30.54
C LYS A 10 0.73 -17.40 29.13
N ALA A 11 -0.04 -17.81 28.12
CA ALA A 11 0.12 -17.34 26.74
C ALA A 11 -0.09 -15.81 26.64
N PRO A 12 0.67 -15.10 25.79
CA PRO A 12 0.46 -13.67 25.58
C PRO A 12 -0.88 -13.41 24.87
N PRO A 13 -1.55 -12.29 25.14
CA PRO A 13 -2.84 -11.98 24.52
C PRO A 13 -2.67 -11.79 23.01
N ARG A 14 -3.42 -12.56 22.22
CA ARG A 14 -3.59 -12.33 20.78
C ARG A 14 -4.26 -10.96 20.61
N GLY A 15 -3.52 -10.01 20.06
CA GLY A 15 -4.07 -8.72 19.65
C GLY A 15 -5.16 -8.89 18.58
N PRO A 16 -6.06 -7.91 18.43
CA PRO A 16 -7.12 -7.99 17.45
C PRO A 16 -6.54 -8.13 16.03
N SER A 17 -7.21 -8.93 15.20
CA SER A 17 -6.90 -9.08 13.78
C SER A 17 -6.90 -7.72 13.09
N LEU A 18 -6.05 -7.53 12.08
CA LEU A 18 -6.03 -6.32 11.23
C LEU A 18 -7.42 -5.99 10.65
N LEU A 19 -8.24 -7.01 10.39
CA LEU A 19 -9.64 -6.85 9.97
C LEU A 19 -10.53 -6.21 11.06
N THR A 20 -10.21 -6.45 12.34
CA THR A 20 -10.91 -5.84 13.47
C THR A 20 -10.51 -4.38 13.66
N LEU A 21 -9.24 -4.03 13.44
CA LEU A 21 -8.82 -2.62 13.44
C LEU A 21 -9.41 -1.85 12.25
N ALA A 22 -9.45 -2.46 11.07
CA ALA A 22 -10.12 -1.88 9.90
C ALA A 22 -11.64 -1.73 10.09
N ARG A 23 -12.28 -2.62 10.87
CA ARG A 23 -13.72 -2.47 11.21
C ARG A 23 -13.97 -1.48 12.33
N LEU A 24 -13.04 -1.29 13.25
CA LEU A 24 -13.19 -0.33 14.35
C LEU A 24 -13.11 1.12 13.88
N THR A 25 -12.35 1.40 12.82
CA THR A 25 -12.34 2.73 12.20
C THR A 25 -13.66 3.06 11.49
N THR A 26 -14.40 2.06 11.01
CA THR A 26 -15.69 2.27 10.32
C THR A 26 -16.93 2.10 11.21
N ALA A 27 -16.80 1.49 12.40
CA ALA A 27 -17.95 1.21 13.28
C ALA A 27 -18.33 2.37 14.21
N SER A 28 -17.53 3.44 14.31
CA SER A 28 -17.80 4.59 15.18
C SER A 28 -18.74 5.64 14.58
N ALA A 29 -19.73 5.21 13.78
CA ALA A 29 -20.72 6.09 13.16
C ALA A 29 -22.15 5.58 13.39
N ARG A 30 -22.47 5.19 14.62
CA ARG A 30 -23.87 4.96 15.01
C ARG A 30 -24.19 5.57 16.36
N GLU A 31 -24.06 6.89 16.45
CA GLU A 31 -24.83 7.66 17.43
C GLU A 31 -25.25 9.01 16.82
N PRO A 32 -26.54 9.39 16.88
CA PRO A 32 -27.12 10.40 16.00
C PRO A 32 -27.01 11.80 16.64
N SER A 33 -25.92 12.50 16.39
CA SER A 33 -25.85 13.94 16.67
C SER A 33 -26.30 14.73 15.44
N ARG A 34 -27.50 15.31 15.55
CA ARG A 34 -28.15 16.14 14.54
C ARG A 34 -27.34 17.41 14.24
N CYS A 35 -26.70 17.44 13.08
CA CYS A 35 -26.50 18.67 12.31
C CYS A 35 -27.02 18.43 10.90
N PRO A 36 -27.82 19.34 10.31
CA PRO A 36 -28.31 19.17 8.96
C PRO A 36 -27.17 19.44 7.98
N VAL A 37 -26.62 18.37 7.41
CA VAL A 37 -25.68 18.42 6.27
C VAL A 37 -26.51 18.40 4.97
N PRO A 38 -26.26 19.30 4.01
CA PRO A 38 -26.98 19.29 2.74
C PRO A 38 -26.61 18.03 1.91
N PRO A 39 -27.53 17.47 1.13
CA PRO A 39 -27.27 16.29 0.33
C PRO A 39 -26.39 16.66 -0.89
N GLY A 40 -25.11 16.33 -0.78
CA GLY A 40 -24.13 16.35 -1.85
C GLY A 40 -23.09 15.28 -1.57
N ARG A 41 -23.19 14.18 -2.30
CA ARG A 41 -22.34 12.98 -2.19
C ARG A 41 -20.93 13.29 -2.64
N GLU A 42 -20.03 13.35 -1.68
CA GLU A 42 -18.59 13.10 -1.85
C GLU A 42 -18.20 12.41 -0.55
N THR A 43 -17.54 11.24 -0.58
CA THR A 43 -16.91 10.74 0.64
C THR A 43 -15.85 11.79 0.95
N PRO A 44 -16.03 12.60 2.01
CA PRO A 44 -15.37 13.88 2.01
C PRO A 44 -13.87 13.62 2.18
N LEU A 45 -13.06 14.25 1.32
CA LEU A 45 -11.60 14.10 1.16
C LEU A 45 -10.82 13.89 2.48
N PHE A 46 -11.35 14.40 3.59
CA PHE A 46 -10.82 14.23 4.93
C PHE A 46 -10.82 12.77 5.43
N TRP A 47 -11.76 11.90 5.05
CA TRP A 47 -11.75 10.49 5.48
C TRP A 47 -10.66 9.69 4.76
N THR A 48 -10.50 9.91 3.46
CA THR A 48 -9.42 9.32 2.66
C THR A 48 -8.06 9.79 3.19
N SER A 49 -7.95 11.09 3.47
CA SER A 49 -6.75 11.67 4.09
C SER A 49 -6.52 11.08 5.49
N ALA A 50 -7.55 10.92 6.31
CA ALA A 50 -7.44 10.37 7.67
C ALA A 50 -7.09 8.87 7.69
N ALA A 51 -7.60 8.08 6.74
CA ALA A 51 -7.25 6.67 6.59
C ALA A 51 -5.79 6.51 6.17
N LEU A 52 -5.31 7.33 5.24
CA LEU A 52 -3.91 7.36 4.83
C LEU A 52 -2.99 7.84 5.98
N ILE A 53 -3.34 8.94 6.66
CA ILE A 53 -2.61 9.43 7.83
C ILE A 53 -2.59 8.38 8.95
N GLY A 54 -3.73 7.74 9.21
CA GLY A 54 -3.85 6.65 10.19
C GLY A 54 -2.96 5.47 9.85
N SER A 55 -2.95 5.04 8.58
CA SER A 55 -2.07 3.99 8.08
C SER A 55 -0.59 4.34 8.26
N LEU A 56 -0.20 5.55 7.84
CA LEU A 56 1.17 6.05 7.98
C LEU A 56 1.60 6.08 9.46
N LEU A 57 0.74 6.54 10.37
CA LEU A 57 1.00 6.53 11.81
C LEU A 57 1.06 5.11 12.41
N LEU A 58 0.25 4.18 11.93
CA LEU A 58 0.28 2.76 12.34
C LEU A 58 1.54 2.03 11.88
N SER A 59 2.06 2.40 10.70
CA SER A 59 3.30 1.85 10.13
C SER A 59 4.58 2.45 10.71
N ALA A 60 4.50 3.63 11.33
CA ALA A 60 5.68 4.32 11.84
C ALA A 60 6.39 3.50 12.94
N GLY A 61 7.54 2.90 12.58
CA GLY A 61 8.44 2.22 13.51
C GLY A 61 8.12 0.76 13.82
N ARG A 62 7.08 0.16 13.24
CA ARG A 62 6.78 -1.28 13.39
C ARG A 62 7.33 -2.03 12.20
N ARG A 63 8.26 -2.95 12.45
CA ARG A 63 8.58 -4.03 11.48
C ARG A 63 7.85 -5.29 11.90
N THR A 64 7.21 -5.89 10.92
CA THR A 64 6.51 -7.18 11.06
C THR A 64 7.48 -8.34 10.88
N THR A 65 6.96 -9.57 10.85
CA THR A 65 7.80 -10.77 10.66
C THR A 65 8.46 -10.83 9.28
N SER A 66 7.85 -10.20 8.27
CA SER A 66 8.44 -10.07 6.94
C SER A 66 9.57 -9.03 6.87
N GLY A 67 9.71 -8.18 7.88
CA GLY A 67 10.65 -7.05 7.86
C GLY A 67 10.11 -5.78 7.20
N LEU A 68 8.87 -5.82 6.68
CA LEU A 68 8.10 -4.67 6.20
C LEU A 68 7.17 -4.12 7.29
N ALA A 69 6.58 -2.95 7.04
CA ALA A 69 5.63 -2.29 7.93
C ALA A 69 4.33 -3.07 8.13
N LEU A 70 3.86 -3.79 7.10
CA LEU A 70 2.61 -4.55 7.11
C LEU A 70 2.79 -5.95 6.50
N ASP A 71 2.29 -6.98 7.18
CA ASP A 71 2.17 -8.34 6.64
C ASP A 71 0.83 -8.45 5.88
N LEU A 72 0.80 -8.03 4.62
CA LEU A 72 -0.40 -8.09 3.78
C LEU A 72 -0.55 -9.47 3.11
N PRO A 73 -1.69 -10.16 3.26
CA PRO A 73 -1.91 -11.43 2.60
C PRO A 73 -2.34 -11.23 1.14
N TYR A 74 -1.77 -12.01 0.22
CA TYR A 74 -2.18 -12.07 -1.20
C TYR A 74 -3.71 -12.21 -1.41
N ARG A 75 -4.39 -12.95 -0.53
CA ARG A 75 -5.85 -13.12 -0.61
C ARG A 75 -6.64 -11.82 -0.39
N LEU A 76 -6.09 -10.86 0.35
CA LEU A 76 -6.72 -9.55 0.53
C LEU A 76 -6.77 -8.81 -0.82
N LEU A 77 -5.62 -8.73 -1.48
CA LEU A 77 -5.48 -8.00 -2.75
C LEU A 77 -6.28 -8.66 -3.86
N THR A 78 -6.16 -9.98 -4.02
CA THR A 78 -6.89 -10.69 -5.08
C THR A 78 -8.40 -10.74 -4.89
N ARG A 79 -8.88 -10.60 -3.65
CA ARG A 79 -10.32 -10.46 -3.39
C ARG A 79 -10.84 -9.10 -3.85
N GLU A 80 -10.05 -8.05 -3.64
CA GLU A 80 -10.47 -6.68 -3.95
C GLU A 80 -10.25 -6.34 -5.43
N PHE A 81 -9.03 -6.56 -5.93
CA PHE A 81 -8.62 -6.18 -7.28
C PHE A 81 -8.92 -7.26 -8.33
N GLY A 82 -9.12 -8.51 -7.90
CA GLY A 82 -9.18 -9.68 -8.78
C GLY A 82 -7.81 -10.34 -8.96
N ARG A 83 -7.81 -11.64 -9.29
CA ARG A 83 -6.57 -12.45 -9.39
C ARG A 83 -5.63 -12.04 -10.52
N GLY A 84 -6.18 -11.54 -11.63
CA GLY A 84 -5.42 -11.13 -12.82
C GLY A 84 -5.09 -9.65 -12.86
N ARG A 85 -5.15 -8.96 -11.71
CA ARG A 85 -4.90 -7.52 -11.55
C ARG A 85 -3.93 -7.26 -10.40
N VAL A 86 -3.15 -8.28 -10.04
CA VAL A 86 -2.13 -8.23 -8.99
C VAL A 86 -0.91 -8.92 -9.56
N ALA A 87 0.00 -8.12 -10.11
CA ALA A 87 1.23 -8.57 -10.71
C ALA A 87 2.16 -9.14 -9.64
N ARG A 88 2.66 -10.35 -9.88
CA ARG A 88 3.72 -10.97 -9.08
C ARG A 88 4.94 -11.15 -9.95
N PHE A 89 6.10 -10.99 -9.34
CA PHE A 89 7.38 -10.99 -10.01
C PHE A 89 8.20 -12.20 -9.59
N GLU A 90 8.92 -12.80 -10.53
CA GLU A 90 9.90 -13.83 -10.26
C GLU A 90 11.28 -13.19 -9.98
N ASP A 91 12.21 -13.97 -9.43
CA ASP A 91 13.54 -13.44 -9.08
C ASP A 91 14.32 -12.91 -10.30
N VAL A 92 14.01 -13.40 -11.49
CA VAL A 92 14.57 -12.96 -12.78
C VAL A 92 14.02 -11.61 -13.25
N ASP A 93 12.86 -11.21 -12.74
CA ASP A 93 12.20 -9.95 -13.09
C ASP A 93 12.73 -8.79 -12.23
N PHE A 94 13.52 -9.08 -11.20
CA PHE A 94 14.11 -8.07 -10.33
C PHE A 94 15.45 -7.57 -10.86
N PRO A 95 15.64 -6.25 -10.96
CA PRO A 95 16.94 -5.70 -11.33
C PRO A 95 17.97 -6.02 -10.24
N PRO A 96 19.27 -6.11 -10.57
CA PRO A 96 20.33 -6.37 -9.58
C PRO A 96 20.38 -5.34 -8.45
N ALA A 97 19.92 -4.11 -8.73
CA ALA A 97 19.84 -3.02 -7.77
C ALA A 97 18.83 -3.30 -6.63
N LEU A 98 17.78 -4.08 -6.88
CA LEU A 98 16.81 -4.46 -5.85
C LEU A 98 17.42 -5.56 -4.99
N THR A 99 18.16 -5.21 -3.94
CA THR A 99 18.77 -6.17 -2.99
C THR A 99 17.96 -6.35 -1.71
N HIS A 100 16.98 -5.47 -1.46
CA HIS A 100 16.17 -5.49 -0.25
C HIS A 100 15.22 -6.70 -0.26
N GLU A 101 15.64 -7.77 0.42
CA GLU A 101 14.96 -9.07 0.48
C GLU A 101 13.48 -8.98 0.91
N PRO A 102 13.09 -8.18 1.94
CA PRO A 102 11.68 -8.03 2.28
C PRO A 102 10.82 -7.51 1.12
N THR A 103 11.34 -6.57 0.32
CA THR A 103 10.63 -6.02 -0.84
C THR A 103 10.50 -7.06 -1.95
N ARG A 104 11.58 -7.79 -2.26
CA ARG A 104 11.56 -8.89 -3.24
C ARG A 104 10.51 -9.94 -2.88
N ARG A 105 10.53 -10.39 -1.62
CA ARG A 105 9.57 -11.37 -1.13
C ARG A 105 8.13 -10.90 -1.27
N PHE A 106 7.86 -9.65 -0.89
CA PHE A 106 6.52 -9.09 -1.02
C PHE A 106 6.05 -9.06 -2.47
N LEU A 107 6.90 -8.61 -3.41
CA LEU A 107 6.56 -8.56 -4.83
C LEU A 107 6.38 -9.96 -5.45
N ARG A 108 7.09 -10.98 -4.96
CA ARG A 108 6.95 -12.37 -5.42
C ARG A 108 5.73 -13.07 -4.84
N GLU A 109 5.45 -12.89 -3.55
CA GLU A 109 4.42 -13.65 -2.82
C GLU A 109 3.07 -12.93 -2.81
N THR A 110 3.07 -11.60 -2.64
CA THR A 110 1.86 -10.77 -2.49
C THR A 110 1.57 -9.95 -3.75
N GLY A 111 2.59 -9.39 -4.39
CA GLY A 111 2.46 -8.65 -5.64
C GLY A 111 2.04 -7.19 -5.52
N LEU A 112 1.97 -6.53 -6.67
CA LEU A 112 1.61 -5.13 -6.86
C LEU A 112 0.27 -5.04 -7.61
N PRO A 113 -0.74 -4.31 -7.11
CA PRO A 113 -1.98 -4.08 -7.86
C PRO A 113 -1.73 -3.37 -9.18
N GLU A 114 -2.31 -3.90 -10.26
CA GLU A 114 -2.25 -3.35 -11.61
C GLU A 114 -3.32 -2.25 -11.76
N ASP A 115 -3.00 -1.19 -12.51
CA ASP A 115 -3.93 -0.11 -12.91
C ASP A 115 -4.86 0.39 -11.79
N THR A 116 -4.31 0.54 -10.58
CA THR A 116 -5.08 0.94 -9.40
C THR A 116 -4.81 2.41 -9.11
N PHE A 117 -5.79 3.27 -9.39
CA PHE A 117 -5.67 4.70 -9.10
C PHE A 117 -5.22 4.96 -7.65
N PRO A 118 -4.21 5.83 -7.42
CA PRO A 118 -3.54 6.70 -8.41
C PRO A 118 -2.35 6.06 -9.15
N LEU A 119 -1.96 4.83 -8.85
CA LEU A 119 -0.77 4.20 -9.43
C LEU A 119 -1.10 3.45 -10.73
N ALA A 120 -0.53 3.91 -11.84
CA ALA A 120 -0.36 3.10 -13.04
C ALA A 120 0.94 2.29 -12.89
N ALA A 121 0.80 1.01 -12.52
CA ALA A 121 1.93 0.14 -12.19
C ALA A 121 2.62 -0.41 -13.45
N ASP A 122 3.96 -0.46 -13.45
CA ASP A 122 4.74 -1.00 -14.57
C ASP A 122 4.71 -2.54 -14.54
N THR A 123 3.60 -3.10 -14.98
CA THR A 123 3.25 -4.52 -14.77
C THR A 123 2.98 -5.28 -16.07
N ASP A 124 3.28 -4.69 -17.22
CA ASP A 124 3.02 -5.21 -18.57
C ASP A 124 3.86 -6.45 -18.97
N GLY A 125 4.18 -7.33 -18.01
CA GLY A 125 4.90 -8.59 -18.23
C GLY A 125 6.40 -8.43 -18.48
N MET A 126 6.98 -7.28 -18.11
CA MET A 126 8.41 -6.99 -18.21
C MET A 126 9.05 -6.95 -16.82
N ALA A 127 10.36 -7.21 -16.77
CA ALA A 127 11.18 -6.99 -15.57
C ALA A 127 11.05 -5.54 -15.07
N LEU A 128 11.11 -5.36 -13.75
CA LEU A 128 11.04 -4.02 -13.15
C LEU A 128 12.27 -3.20 -13.55
N PRO A 129 12.10 -2.06 -14.24
CA PRO A 129 13.23 -1.25 -14.65
C PRO A 129 13.72 -0.38 -13.49
N THR A 130 15.02 -0.18 -13.42
CA THR A 130 15.60 0.96 -12.69
C THR A 130 15.29 2.26 -13.42
N LEU A 131 15.32 3.40 -12.71
CA LEU A 131 15.17 4.71 -13.36
C LEU A 131 16.25 4.92 -14.44
N ALA A 132 17.47 4.45 -14.19
CA ALA A 132 18.58 4.52 -15.14
C ALA A 132 18.31 3.73 -16.43
N GLU A 133 17.68 2.55 -16.32
CA GLU A 133 17.27 1.74 -17.48
C GLU A 133 16.09 2.39 -18.21
N TYR A 134 15.12 2.93 -17.48
CA TYR A 134 13.91 3.52 -18.07
C TYR A 134 14.18 4.82 -18.85
N TYR A 135 14.97 5.75 -18.29
CA TYR A 135 15.28 7.03 -18.93
C TYR A 135 16.58 7.01 -19.77
N GLY A 136 17.41 5.98 -19.60
CA GLY A 136 18.71 5.87 -20.23
C GLY A 136 19.81 6.67 -19.52
N THR A 137 21.05 6.18 -19.61
CA THR A 137 22.23 6.71 -18.90
C THR A 137 22.99 7.76 -19.71
N GLN A 138 22.28 8.68 -20.38
CA GLN A 138 22.89 9.62 -21.34
C GLN A 138 23.67 10.78 -20.69
N SER A 139 23.66 10.89 -19.36
CA SER A 139 24.37 11.93 -18.61
C SER A 139 25.04 11.33 -17.36
N PRO A 140 26.22 11.85 -16.93
CA PRO A 140 26.83 11.50 -15.65
C PRO A 140 25.97 11.86 -14.44
N ASP A 141 25.07 12.85 -14.56
CA ASP A 141 24.02 13.17 -13.57
C ASP A 141 22.70 12.43 -13.88
N GLY A 142 22.79 11.31 -14.59
CA GLY A 142 21.65 10.50 -15.02
C GLY A 142 20.82 9.97 -13.84
N PRO A 143 19.65 9.38 -14.15
CA PRO A 143 18.75 8.90 -13.12
C PRO A 143 19.45 7.87 -12.22
N PRO A 144 19.13 7.84 -10.92
CA PRO A 144 19.79 6.95 -9.97
C PRO A 144 19.52 5.48 -10.29
N ALA A 145 20.58 4.71 -10.51
CA ALA A 145 20.51 3.28 -10.87
C ALA A 145 20.00 2.37 -9.73
N HIS A 146 20.01 2.87 -8.49
CA HIS A 146 19.51 2.10 -7.33
C HIS A 146 18.00 2.27 -7.10
N LEU A 147 17.34 3.21 -7.80
CA LEU A 147 15.90 3.41 -7.69
C LEU A 147 15.19 2.57 -8.75
N VAL A 148 14.36 1.65 -8.29
CA VAL A 148 13.55 0.76 -9.12
C VAL A 148 12.17 1.37 -9.29
N ARG A 149 11.72 1.53 -10.53
CA ARG A 149 10.43 2.11 -10.86
C ARG A 149 9.33 1.07 -10.68
N LEU A 150 8.30 1.42 -9.93
CA LEU A 150 7.12 0.58 -9.69
C LEU A 150 5.93 1.00 -10.55
N GLY A 151 5.94 2.25 -11.03
CA GLY A 151 4.86 2.82 -11.80
C GLY A 151 4.90 4.34 -11.80
N ARG A 152 3.77 4.95 -12.17
CA ARG A 152 3.63 6.40 -12.31
C ARG A 152 2.32 6.90 -11.70
N LEU A 153 2.37 8.08 -11.11
CA LEU A 153 1.23 8.83 -10.59
C LEU A 153 0.63 9.76 -11.67
N PRO A 154 -0.61 10.27 -11.48
CA PRO A 154 -1.29 11.09 -12.49
C PRO A 154 -0.63 12.46 -12.70
N ASP A 155 0.15 12.93 -11.74
CA ASP A 155 0.94 14.17 -11.82
C ASP A 155 2.25 14.00 -12.61
N GLY A 156 2.52 12.79 -13.12
CA GLY A 156 3.72 12.46 -13.89
C GLY A 156 4.91 12.01 -13.03
N ALA A 157 4.80 12.02 -11.70
CA ALA A 157 5.85 11.51 -10.84
C ALA A 157 5.95 9.98 -10.92
N ASP A 158 7.18 9.47 -11.00
CA ASP A 158 7.45 8.05 -10.92
C ASP A 158 7.44 7.61 -9.45
N VAL A 159 6.75 6.51 -9.15
CA VAL A 159 6.84 5.85 -7.84
C VAL A 159 8.00 4.89 -7.90
N VAL A 160 8.94 5.07 -6.99
CA VAL A 160 10.20 4.33 -6.99
C VAL A 160 10.47 3.71 -5.63
N VAL A 161 11.17 2.59 -5.64
CA VAL A 161 11.70 1.95 -4.44
C VAL A 161 13.23 2.01 -4.46
N ASP A 162 13.81 2.41 -3.33
CA ASP A 162 15.25 2.28 -3.11
C ASP A 162 15.60 0.81 -2.97
N GLY A 163 16.44 0.31 -3.89
CA GLY A 163 16.74 -1.11 -4.00
C GLY A 163 17.48 -1.70 -2.80
N ALA A 164 18.20 -0.88 -2.03
CA ALA A 164 18.95 -1.34 -0.86
C ALA A 164 18.11 -1.34 0.42
N THR A 165 17.28 -0.31 0.60
CA THR A 165 16.53 -0.05 1.84
C THR A 165 15.07 -0.45 1.78
N GLY A 166 14.51 -0.59 0.57
CA GLY A 166 13.09 -0.83 0.35
C GLY A 166 12.19 0.39 0.55
N ALA A 167 12.75 1.57 0.82
CA ALA A 167 11.98 2.80 1.03
C ALA A 167 11.32 3.26 -0.27
N VAL A 168 10.07 3.71 -0.19
CA VAL A 168 9.28 4.14 -1.35
C VAL A 168 9.19 5.66 -1.39
N SER A 169 9.52 6.23 -2.55
CA SER A 169 9.55 7.67 -2.80
C SER A 169 8.88 8.00 -4.13
N THR A 170 8.54 9.27 -4.34
CA THR A 170 8.27 9.82 -5.67
C THR A 170 9.52 10.46 -6.23
N TRP A 171 9.67 10.40 -7.54
CA TRP A 171 10.77 11.03 -8.27
C TRP A 171 10.24 11.64 -9.56
N HIS A 172 10.79 12.77 -9.98
CA HIS A 172 10.39 13.44 -11.22
C HIS A 172 11.61 13.96 -11.98
N PRO A 173 11.69 13.83 -13.32
CA PRO A 173 12.84 14.30 -14.09
C PRO A 173 13.17 15.79 -13.89
N ALA A 174 12.15 16.62 -13.73
CA ALA A 174 12.33 18.06 -13.52
C ALA A 174 12.76 18.45 -12.09
N ASP A 175 12.62 17.54 -11.12
CA ASP A 175 13.09 17.70 -9.74
C ASP A 175 13.66 16.34 -9.29
N PRO A 176 14.93 16.05 -9.63
CA PRO A 176 15.51 14.72 -9.51
C PRO A 176 15.81 14.30 -8.06
N THR A 177 15.26 15.01 -7.08
CA THR A 177 15.37 14.70 -5.66
C THR A 177 14.22 13.77 -5.24
N PRO A 178 14.49 12.51 -4.82
CA PRO A 178 13.44 11.63 -4.35
C PRO A 178 12.73 12.21 -3.12
N ARG A 179 11.39 12.23 -3.15
CA ARG A 179 10.55 12.68 -2.03
C ARG A 179 9.91 11.47 -1.35
N PRO A 180 10.11 11.26 -0.04
CA PRO A 180 9.53 10.11 0.65
C PRO A 180 8.02 10.02 0.49
N LEU A 181 7.50 8.85 0.13
CA LEU A 181 6.08 8.60 -0.07
C LEU A 181 5.53 7.65 0.99
N THR A 182 6.11 6.47 1.13
CA THR A 182 5.75 5.49 2.15
C THR A 182 6.99 4.77 2.68
N PRO A 183 6.95 4.22 3.91
CA PRO A 183 8.10 3.52 4.48
C PRO A 183 8.60 2.35 3.64
N ASP A 184 7.68 1.62 2.99
CA ASP A 184 7.98 0.49 2.12
C ASP A 184 6.78 0.11 1.23
N VAL A 185 7.00 -0.87 0.34
CA VAL A 185 6.00 -1.36 -0.62
C VAL A 185 4.71 -1.90 0.04
N SER A 186 4.78 -2.43 1.26
CA SER A 186 3.58 -2.94 1.93
C SER A 186 2.64 -1.79 2.31
N THR A 187 3.19 -0.65 2.74
CA THR A 187 2.39 0.52 3.09
C THR A 187 1.85 1.22 1.84
N LEU A 188 2.62 1.24 0.75
CA LEU A 188 2.13 1.69 -0.56
C LEU A 188 0.90 0.89 -0.99
N VAL A 189 1.02 -0.45 -1.04
CA VAL A 189 -0.07 -1.32 -1.52
C VAL A 189 -1.28 -1.27 -0.60
N PHE A 190 -1.10 -1.19 0.72
CA PHE A 190 -2.22 -1.00 1.63
C PHE A 190 -2.93 0.34 1.41
N SER A 191 -2.19 1.40 1.11
CA SER A 191 -2.76 2.71 0.78
C SER A 191 -3.58 2.67 -0.51
N LEU A 192 -3.08 1.99 -1.55
CA LEU A 192 -3.83 1.75 -2.79
C LEU A 192 -5.11 0.95 -2.55
N TRP A 193 -5.04 -0.08 -1.70
CA TRP A 193 -6.21 -0.86 -1.28
C TRP A 193 -7.25 0.00 -0.55
N LEU A 194 -6.82 0.85 0.39
CA LEU A 194 -7.73 1.78 1.09
C LEU A 194 -8.42 2.74 0.13
N LEU A 195 -7.67 3.30 -0.83
CA LEU A 195 -8.21 4.22 -1.83
C LEU A 195 -9.21 3.54 -2.75
N HIS A 196 -8.89 2.35 -3.23
CA HIS A 196 -9.79 1.55 -4.06
C HIS A 196 -11.09 1.21 -3.30
N HIS A 197 -10.96 0.80 -2.04
CA HIS A 197 -12.10 0.44 -1.21
C HIS A 197 -13.03 1.63 -0.93
N ALA A 198 -12.45 2.82 -0.68
CA ALA A 198 -13.23 4.04 -0.48
C ALA A 198 -14.02 4.43 -1.74
N ALA A 199 -13.39 4.37 -2.92
CA ALA A 199 -14.07 4.65 -4.19
C ALA A 199 -15.19 3.65 -4.52
N ALA A 200 -15.00 2.37 -4.16
CA ALA A 200 -16.04 1.36 -4.33
C ALA A 200 -17.27 1.62 -3.43
N ALA A 201 -17.06 2.11 -2.21
CA ALA A 201 -18.14 2.45 -1.29
C ALA A 201 -19.02 3.61 -1.82
N GLU A 202 -18.42 4.62 -2.46
CA GLU A 202 -19.15 5.73 -3.08
C GLU A 202 -20.05 5.27 -4.24
N THR A 203 -19.59 4.30 -5.01
CA THR A 203 -20.30 3.82 -6.22
C THR A 203 -21.59 3.06 -5.86
N VAL A 204 -21.57 2.29 -4.76
CA VAL A 204 -22.76 1.55 -4.28
C VAL A 204 -23.84 2.50 -3.76
N GLU A 205 -23.43 3.58 -3.09
CA GLU A 205 -24.37 4.60 -2.62
C GLU A 205 -24.96 5.40 -3.79
N ALA A 206 -24.18 5.67 -4.85
CA ALA A 206 -24.63 6.35 -6.05
C ALA A 206 -25.83 5.65 -6.72
N VAL A 207 -25.75 4.33 -6.87
CA VAL A 207 -26.78 3.47 -7.51
C VAL A 207 -28.06 3.37 -6.67
N ALA A 208 -27.97 3.40 -5.34
CA ALA A 208 -29.15 3.36 -4.46
C ALA A 208 -29.97 4.67 -4.45
N GLY A 209 -29.53 5.72 -5.16
CA GLY A 209 -30.22 7.01 -5.24
C GLY A 209 -31.12 7.20 -6.47
N PHE A 210 -31.28 6.20 -7.33
CA PHE A 210 -32.06 6.32 -8.57
C PHE A 210 -33.29 5.41 -8.53
N GLU A 211 -34.30 5.81 -7.76
CA GLU A 211 -35.67 5.29 -7.90
C GLU A 211 -36.40 6.10 -8.99
N PRO A 212 -36.77 5.51 -10.14
CA PRO A 212 -37.59 6.20 -11.13
C PRO A 212 -39.03 6.27 -10.62
N THR A 213 -39.54 7.48 -10.44
CA THR A 213 -40.98 7.75 -10.25
C THR A 213 -41.70 7.77 -11.58
#